data_AF-A0A1X2IT31-F1
#
_entry.id   AF-A0A1X2IT31-F1
#
_cell.length_a   1.000
_cell.length_b   1.000
_cell.length_c   1.000
_cell.angle_alpha   90.00
_cell.angle_beta   90.00
_cell.angle_gamma   90.00
#
_symmetry.space_group_name_H-M   'P 1'
#
loop_
_entity.id
_entity.type
_entity.pdbx_description
1 polymer ?
#
loop_
_entity_poly.entity_id
_entity_poly.type
_entity_poly.pdbx_seq_one_letter_code
_entity_poly.pdbx_strand_id
1 'polypeptide(L)'
;MRSVYNRRLFERRLQKNFQSCRIVKNLDVLIYLDYVLFIKRLAQVSSDSALQQQDMVDKRGLIPITDKHIKENMEQVLREFRG
;
A
#
# COMPACT_ATOMS: atom_id res chain seq x y z
N MET A 1 9.85 -15.26 15.46
CA MET A 1 9.53 -14.63 14.15
C MET A 1 8.25 -13.83 14.28
N ARG A 2 8.28 -12.49 14.13
CA ARG A 2 7.06 -11.69 14.00
C ARG A 2 6.42 -12.03 12.66
N SER A 3 5.17 -12.49 12.65
CA SER A 3 4.43 -12.67 11.41
C SER A 3 4.28 -11.32 10.72
N VAL A 4 4.73 -11.22 9.46
CA VAL A 4 4.65 -9.99 8.65
C VAL A 4 3.18 -9.61 8.39
N TYR A 5 2.25 -10.57 8.47
CA TYR A 5 0.82 -10.33 8.37
C TYR A 5 0.01 -11.15 9.39
N ASN A 6 -1.02 -10.55 9.98
CA ASN A 6 -1.94 -11.27 10.86
C ASN A 6 -3.11 -11.82 10.04
N ARG A 7 -2.98 -13.08 9.62
CA ARG A 7 -3.96 -13.79 8.79
C ARG A 7 -5.39 -13.69 9.31
N ARG A 8 -5.59 -13.95 10.61
CA ARG A 8 -6.94 -13.94 11.22
C ARG A 8 -7.60 -12.56 11.16
N LEU A 9 -6.83 -11.50 11.41
CA LEU A 9 -7.37 -10.14 11.32
C LEU A 9 -7.69 -9.76 9.88
N PHE A 10 -6.85 -10.17 8.93
CA PHE A 10 -7.04 -9.89 7.51
C PHE A 10 -8.27 -10.62 6.96
N GLU A 11 -8.42 -11.92 7.24
CA GLU A 11 -9.59 -12.72 6.85
C GLU A 11 -10.89 -12.13 7.41
N ARG A 12 -10.91 -11.67 8.67
CA ARG A 12 -12.07 -10.99 9.26
C ARG A 12 -12.42 -9.70 8.51
N ARG A 13 -11.43 -8.92 8.07
CA ARG A 13 -11.67 -7.70 7.28
C ARG A 13 -12.18 -8.05 5.87
N LEU A 14 -11.62 -9.06 5.24
CA LEU A 14 -12.08 -9.53 3.93
C LEU A 14 -13.52 -10.04 4.00
N GLN A 15 -13.89 -10.86 4.98
CA GLN A 15 -15.27 -11.33 5.14
C GLN A 15 -16.27 -10.19 5.36
N LYS A 16 -15.88 -9.13 6.06
CA LYS A 16 -16.72 -7.93 6.22
C LYS A 16 -16.93 -7.16 4.92
N ASN A 17 -15.93 -7.14 4.02
CA ASN A 17 -15.98 -6.41 2.75
C ASN A 17 -16.56 -7.26 1.61
N PHE A 18 -16.42 -8.58 1.67
CA PHE A 18 -16.88 -9.55 0.66
C PHE A 18 -17.96 -10.48 1.23
N GLN A 19 -18.99 -9.90 1.85
CA GLN A 19 -20.02 -10.64 2.59
C GLN A 19 -20.76 -11.68 1.74
N SER A 20 -20.85 -11.45 0.43
CA SER A 20 -21.56 -12.30 -0.53
C SER A 20 -20.69 -13.39 -1.16
N CYS A 21 -19.38 -13.43 -0.86
CA CYS A 21 -18.43 -14.34 -1.51
C CYS A 21 -17.75 -15.26 -0.51
N ARG A 22 -17.65 -16.56 -0.86
CA ARG A 22 -16.84 -17.51 -0.09
C ARG A 22 -15.37 -17.31 -0.46
N ILE A 23 -14.57 -16.83 0.48
CA ILE A 23 -13.11 -16.72 0.32
C ILE A 23 -12.53 -18.14 0.29
N VAL A 24 -11.96 -18.53 -0.86
CA VAL A 24 -11.27 -19.81 -1.00
C VAL A 24 -9.94 -19.80 -0.26
N LYS A 25 -9.43 -20.99 0.09
CA LYS A 25 -8.16 -21.13 0.81
C LYS A 25 -7.04 -20.41 0.05
N ASN A 26 -6.25 -19.60 0.76
CA ASN A 26 -5.10 -18.82 0.26
C ASN A 26 -5.44 -17.62 -0.65
N LEU A 27 -6.71 -17.35 -0.95
CA LEU A 27 -7.10 -16.09 -1.61
C LEU A 27 -6.69 -14.87 -0.76
N ASP A 28 -6.75 -15.02 0.56
CA ASP A 28 -6.28 -14.02 1.52
C ASP A 28 -4.79 -13.66 1.32
N VAL A 29 -3.96 -14.63 0.92
CA VAL A 29 -2.54 -14.40 0.64
C VAL A 29 -2.35 -13.61 -0.65
N LEU A 30 -3.15 -13.89 -1.69
CA LEU A 30 -3.09 -13.16 -2.95
C LEU A 30 -3.52 -11.69 -2.76
N ILE A 31 -4.62 -11.46 -2.04
CA ILE A 31 -5.08 -10.10 -1.75
C ILE A 31 -4.05 -9.36 -0.87
N TYR A 32 -3.39 -10.07 0.06
CA TYR A 32 -2.31 -9.48 0.84
C TYR A 32 -1.09 -9.13 -0.02
N LEU A 33 -0.72 -9.99 -0.97
CA LEU A 33 0.37 -9.72 -1.90
C LEU A 33 0.06 -8.48 -2.75
N ASP A 34 -1.16 -8.37 -3.27
CA ASP A 34 -1.60 -7.24 -4.06
C ASP A 34 -1.60 -5.94 -3.25
N TYR A 35 -2.04 -6.00 -1.99
CA TYR A 35 -1.90 -4.89 -1.04
C TYR A 35 -0.43 -4.49 -0.83
N VAL A 36 0.49 -5.44 -0.68
CA VAL A 36 1.93 -5.14 -0.54
C VAL A 36 2.48 -4.50 -1.81
N LEU A 37 2.06 -4.96 -2.99
CA LEU A 37 2.44 -4.35 -4.28
C LEU A 37 1.92 -2.92 -4.40
N PHE A 38 0.67 -2.68 -4.01
CA PHE A 38 0.07 -1.35 -3.93
C PHE A 38 0.89 -0.41 -3.02
N ILE A 39 1.23 -0.84 -1.80
CA ILE A 39 2.01 -0.03 -0.87
C ILE A 39 3.41 0.26 -1.41
N LYS A 40 4.08 -0.73 -2.05
CA LYS A 40 5.39 -0.52 -2.67
C LYS A 40 5.32 0.51 -3.80
N ARG A 41 4.30 0.40 -4.66
CA ARG A 41 4.09 1.32 -5.78
C ARG A 41 3.80 2.73 -5.28
N LEU A 42 2.94 2.87 -4.29
CA LEU A 42 2.63 4.15 -3.65
C LEU A 42 3.88 4.79 -3.05
N ALA A 43 4.68 4.04 -2.31
CA ALA A 43 5.93 4.54 -1.74
C ALA A 43 6.91 5.02 -2.83
N GLN A 44 7.03 4.27 -3.94
CA GLN A 44 7.89 4.65 -5.06
C GLN A 44 7.43 5.97 -5.70
N VAL A 45 6.15 6.07 -6.09
CA VAL A 45 5.63 7.26 -6.77
C VAL A 45 5.67 8.49 -5.83
N SER A 46 5.36 8.30 -4.54
CA SER A 46 5.48 9.38 -3.55
C SER A 46 6.93 9.83 -3.33
N SER A 47 7.90 8.92 -3.41
CA SER A 47 9.32 9.25 -3.34
C SER A 47 9.77 10.07 -4.57
N ASP A 48 9.33 9.67 -5.77
CA ASP A 48 9.64 10.36 -7.01
C ASP A 48 9.04 11.79 -7.01
N SER A 49 7.82 11.92 -6.50
CA SER A 49 7.16 13.22 -6.33
C SER A 49 7.90 14.12 -5.33
N ALA A 50 8.37 13.58 -4.21
CA ALA A 50 9.16 14.33 -3.23
C ALA A 50 10.50 14.81 -3.81
N LEU A 51 11.16 13.97 -4.62
CA LEU A 51 12.38 14.33 -5.37
C LEU A 51 12.13 15.48 -6.35
N GLN A 52 11.01 15.44 -7.08
CA GLN A 52 10.65 16.48 -8.06
C GLN A 52 10.30 17.82 -7.41
N GLN A 53 9.71 17.80 -6.21
CA GLN A 53 9.38 19.00 -5.45
C GLN A 53 10.61 19.63 -4.78
N GLN A 54 11.80 19.04 -4.93
CA GLN A 54 13.05 19.47 -4.29
C GLN A 54 12.94 19.56 -2.77
N ASP A 55 12.17 18.65 -2.16
CA ASP A 55 12.04 18.63 -0.72
C ASP A 55 13.41 18.45 -0.05
N MET A 56 13.66 19.26 0.98
CA MET A 56 14.96 19.29 1.64
C MET A 56 15.30 17.91 2.20
N VAL A 57 16.46 17.42 1.77
CA VAL A 57 17.04 16.18 2.26
C VAL A 57 17.31 16.33 3.76
N ASP A 58 16.89 15.34 4.54
CA ASP A 58 17.11 15.33 5.98
C ASP A 58 18.60 15.17 6.32
N LYS A 59 18.92 15.25 7.62
CA LYS A 59 20.30 15.10 8.13
C LYS A 59 20.96 13.76 7.78
N ARG A 60 20.21 12.78 7.29
CA ARG A 60 20.67 11.43 6.93
C ARG A 60 20.80 11.24 5.42
N GLY A 61 20.53 12.26 4.62
CA GLY A 61 20.55 12.12 3.17
C GLY A 61 19.24 11.55 2.60
N LEU A 62 18.15 11.51 3.38
CA LEU A 62 16.86 10.95 2.97
C LEU A 62 15.83 12.05 2.71
N ILE A 63 15.02 11.88 1.67
CA ILE A 63 13.94 12.81 1.36
C ILE A 63 12.69 12.39 2.15
N PRO A 64 12.12 13.26 2.99
CA PRO A 64 10.96 12.92 3.78
C PRO A 64 9.73 12.75 2.89
N ILE A 65 9.12 11.56 2.91
CA ILE A 65 7.80 11.36 2.29
C ILE A 65 6.75 11.88 3.28
N THR A 66 6.11 12.99 2.92
CA THR A 66 5.05 13.62 3.72
C THR A 66 3.67 13.11 3.33
N ASP A 67 2.67 13.35 4.19
CA ASP A 67 1.27 13.04 3.91
C ASP A 67 0.76 13.69 2.61
N LYS A 68 1.33 14.83 2.22
CA LYS A 68 1.01 15.53 0.97
C LYS A 68 1.40 14.65 -0.24
N HIS A 69 2.62 14.14 -0.27
CA HIS A 69 3.10 13.26 -1.36
C HIS A 69 2.30 11.96 -1.43
N ILE A 70 1.83 11.45 -0.30
CA ILE A 70 0.98 10.25 -0.29
C ILE A 70 -0.38 10.59 -0.88
N LYS A 71 -1.04 11.66 -0.42
CA LYS A 71 -2.38 12.05 -0.90
C LYS A 71 -2.40 12.36 -2.38
N GLU A 72 -1.41 13.10 -2.89
CA GLU A 72 -1.32 13.48 -4.30
C GLU A 72 -1.18 12.25 -5.22
N ASN A 73 -0.42 11.25 -4.79
CA ASN A 73 -0.12 10.08 -5.63
C ASN A 73 -1.07 8.90 -5.38
N MET A 74 -1.83 8.89 -4.28
CA MET A 74 -2.72 7.79 -3.92
C MET A 74 -3.79 7.55 -4.99
N GLU A 75 -4.44 8.60 -5.50
CA GLU A 75 -5.47 8.44 -6.53
C GLU A 75 -4.90 7.88 -7.84
N GLN A 76 -3.70 8.32 -8.22
CA GLN A 76 -3.01 7.82 -9.41
C GLN A 76 -2.72 6.32 -9.25
N VAL A 77 -2.11 5.92 -8.15
CA VAL A 77 -1.75 4.51 -7.92
C VAL A 77 -3.00 3.65 -7.78
N LEU A 78 -4.07 4.14 -7.16
CA LEU A 78 -5.35 3.41 -7.13
C LEU A 78 -5.93 3.17 -8.52
N ARG A 79 -5.72 4.06 -9.50
CA ARG A 79 -6.15 3.84 -10.89
C ARG A 79 -5.34 2.74 -11.56
N GLU A 80 -4.04 2.61 -11.26
CA GLU A 80 -3.20 1.53 -11.80
C GLU A 80 -3.63 0.13 -11.31
N PHE A 81 -4.29 0.06 -10.14
CA PHE A 81 -4.78 -1.19 -9.52
C PHE A 81 -6.28 -1.43 -9.74
N ARG A 82 -6.98 -0.55 -10.45
CA ARG A 82 -8.34 -0.86 -10.95
C ARG A 82 -8.18 -1.82 -12.14
N GLY A 83 -8.25 -3.12 -11.85
CA GLY A 83 -8.24 -4.19 -12.84
C GLY A 83 -9.32 -4.03 -13.92
#